data_AF-A0A3B8JWC8-F1
#
_entry.id   AF-A0A3B8JWC8-F1
#
_cell.length_a   1.000
_cell.length_b   1.000
_cell.length_c   1.000
_cell.angle_alpha   90.00
_cell.angle_beta   90.00
_cell.angle_gamma   90.00
#
_symmetry.space_group_name_H-M   'P 1'
#
loop_
_entity.id
_entity.type
_entity.pdbx_description
1 polymer ?
#
loop_
_entity_poly.entity_id
_entity_poly.type
_entity_poly.pdbx_seq_one_letter_code
_entity_poly.pdbx_strand_id
1 'polypeptide(L)'
;MQPIRQGDVILLSVPQSEGTKLPHLTLAEGEVTGHSHRISEGQAQLYAKDGTLYLRVLSETATLTHEEHKAIQIPQGSWMVRIQREYEPEGWRYVAD
;
A
#
# COMPACT_ATOMS: atom_id res chain seq x y z
N MET A 1 10.67 12.87 -0.48
CA MET A 1 9.32 13.04 -1.05
C MET A 1 8.31 13.06 0.08
N GLN A 2 7.16 13.70 -0.12
CA GLN A 2 6.07 13.65 0.87
C GLN A 2 5.46 12.23 0.91
N PRO A 3 4.94 11.77 2.06
CA PRO A 3 4.24 10.50 2.14
C PRO A 3 2.99 10.50 1.25
N ILE A 4 2.72 9.38 0.59
CA ILE A 4 1.48 9.18 -0.18
C ILE A 4 0.54 8.33 0.67
N ARG A 5 -0.74 8.71 0.75
CA ARG A 5 -1.74 7.99 1.56
C ARG A 5 -2.96 7.64 0.71
N GLN A 6 -3.45 6.41 0.86
CA GLN A 6 -4.76 5.96 0.38
C GLN A 6 -5.40 5.12 1.49
N GLY A 7 -6.47 5.61 2.11
CA GLY A 7 -7.10 4.92 3.23
C GLY A 7 -6.13 4.70 4.40
N ASP A 8 -5.97 3.46 4.80
CA ASP A 8 -5.04 2.98 5.83
C ASP A 8 -3.61 2.74 5.29
N VAL A 9 -3.40 2.73 3.97
CA VAL A 9 -2.07 2.57 3.38
C VAL A 9 -1.33 3.90 3.28
N ILE A 10 -0.13 3.93 3.86
CA ILE A 10 0.85 5.01 3.73
C ILE A 10 2.11 4.46 3.04
N LEU A 11 2.56 5.17 2.00
CA LEU A 11 3.80 4.92 1.29
C LEU A 11 4.84 5.97 1.67
N LEU A 12 5.95 5.48 2.22
CA LEU A 12 7.10 6.29 2.61
C LEU A 12 8.24 6.03 1.64
N SER A 13 8.73 7.08 0.98
CA SER A 13 9.87 6.97 0.06
C SER A 13 11.12 6.52 0.83
N VAL A 14 11.80 5.51 0.30
CA VAL A 14 13.03 4.94 0.87
C VAL A 14 14.07 4.76 -0.23
N PRO A 15 15.39 4.75 0.10
CA PRO A 15 16.43 4.63 -0.91
C PRO A 15 16.41 3.28 -1.64
N GLN A 16 15.98 2.20 -1.00
CA GLN A 16 15.95 0.87 -1.60
C GLN A 16 14.77 0.03 -1.08
N SER A 17 14.25 -0.85 -1.95
CA SER A 17 13.36 -1.94 -1.59
C SER A 17 14.17 -3.15 -1.16
N GLU A 18 13.71 -3.86 -0.13
CA GLU A 18 14.44 -4.98 0.46
C GLU A 18 13.54 -6.19 0.66
N GLY A 19 14.15 -7.38 0.68
CA GLY A 19 13.46 -8.62 1.05
C GLY A 19 13.21 -9.59 -0.08
N THR A 20 12.29 -10.52 0.18
CA THR A 20 11.89 -11.55 -0.78
C THR A 20 10.78 -11.01 -1.67
N LYS A 21 10.93 -11.17 -2.99
CA LYS A 21 9.92 -10.75 -3.95
C LYS A 21 8.64 -11.58 -3.79
N LEU A 22 7.49 -10.90 -3.72
CA LEU A 22 6.18 -11.51 -3.68
C LEU A 22 5.60 -11.71 -5.10
N PRO A 23 4.73 -12.71 -5.30
CA PRO A 23 4.13 -12.99 -6.60
C PRO A 23 2.90 -12.10 -6.93
N HIS A 24 2.56 -11.13 -6.07
CA HIS A 24 1.41 -10.23 -6.23
C HIS A 24 1.82 -8.76 -5.98
N LEU A 25 0.86 -7.86 -6.20
CA LEU A 25 1.02 -6.42 -5.98
C LEU A 25 -0.03 -5.81 -5.03
N THR A 26 -0.69 -6.64 -4.23
CA THR A 26 -1.52 -6.20 -3.10
C THR A 26 -0.65 -5.73 -1.93
N LEU A 27 -0.82 -4.48 -1.52
CA LEU A 27 -0.10 -3.82 -0.43
C LEU A 27 -0.79 -4.01 0.92
N ALA A 28 -2.12 -4.11 0.90
CA ALA A 28 -2.96 -4.39 2.06
C ALA A 28 -4.27 -5.01 1.60
N GLU A 29 -4.80 -5.94 2.39
CA GLU A 29 -6.20 -6.33 2.30
C GLU A 29 -7.02 -5.24 3.01
N GLY A 30 -8.11 -4.78 2.38
CA GLY A 30 -9.00 -3.78 2.98
C GLY A 30 -9.80 -4.34 4.15
N GLU A 31 -10.45 -3.47 4.91
CA GLU A 31 -11.27 -3.85 6.07
C GLU A 31 -12.51 -4.68 5.68
N VAL A 32 -13.03 -4.44 4.48
CA VAL A 32 -14.13 -5.20 3.88
C VAL A 32 -13.56 -6.40 3.11
N THR A 33 -14.12 -7.58 3.36
CA THR A 33 -13.71 -8.81 2.67
C THR A 33 -13.85 -8.65 1.16
N GLY A 34 -12.72 -8.77 0.44
CA GLY A 34 -12.67 -8.64 -1.02
C GLY A 34 -12.18 -7.28 -1.51
N HIS A 35 -11.99 -6.29 -0.64
CA HIS A 35 -11.34 -5.04 -0.99
C HIS A 35 -9.82 -5.14 -0.78
N SER A 36 -9.05 -4.42 -1.59
CA SER A 36 -7.58 -4.50 -1.52
C SER A 36 -6.91 -3.24 -2.04
N HIS A 37 -5.92 -2.77 -1.31
CA HIS A 37 -5.00 -1.76 -1.82
C HIS A 37 -3.99 -2.44 -2.71
N ARG A 38 -4.09 -2.26 -4.03
CA ARG A 38 -3.23 -2.94 -5.01
C ARG A 38 -2.76 -2.04 -6.13
N ILE A 39 -1.59 -2.36 -6.67
CA ILE A 39 -1.13 -1.76 -7.92
C ILE A 39 -1.87 -2.41 -9.09
N SER A 40 -2.65 -1.62 -9.82
CA SER A 40 -3.44 -2.11 -10.97
C SER A 40 -2.79 -1.85 -12.32
N GLU A 41 -1.95 -0.82 -12.41
CA GLU A 41 -1.29 -0.40 -13.66
C GLU A 41 0.15 0.05 -13.40
N GLY A 42 0.97 -0.01 -14.46
CA GLY A 42 2.40 0.25 -14.40
C GLY A 42 3.23 -0.99 -14.07
N GLN A 43 4.56 -0.83 -14.11
CA GLN A 43 5.49 -1.88 -13.76
C GLN A 43 5.95 -1.69 -12.33
N ALA A 44 5.64 -2.66 -11.47
CA ALA A 44 6.05 -2.63 -10.07
C ALA A 44 6.40 -4.03 -9.55
N GLN A 45 7.07 -4.06 -8.42
CA GLN A 45 7.43 -5.27 -7.69
C GLN A 45 7.21 -5.04 -6.21
N LEU A 46 6.68 -6.06 -5.52
CA LEU A 46 6.47 -6.03 -4.09
C LEU A 46 7.44 -6.99 -3.42
N TYR A 47 7.98 -6.57 -2.29
CA TYR A 47 8.93 -7.34 -1.49
C TYR A 47 8.46 -7.39 -0.03
N ALA A 48 8.79 -8.48 0.66
CA ALA A 48 8.55 -8.63 2.09
C ALA A 48 9.86 -8.86 2.83
N LYS A 49 10.06 -8.12 3.92
CA LYS A 49 11.17 -8.27 4.86
C LYS A 49 10.69 -7.98 6.27
N ASP A 50 10.91 -8.91 7.20
CA ASP A 50 10.61 -8.75 8.63
C ASP A 50 9.18 -8.24 8.91
N GLY A 51 8.19 -8.77 8.18
CA GLY A 51 6.78 -8.37 8.31
C GLY A 51 6.43 -7.00 7.71
N THR A 52 7.41 -6.29 7.10
CA THR A 52 7.19 -5.05 6.37
C THR A 52 7.17 -5.31 4.86
N LEU A 53 6.26 -4.64 4.16
CA LEU A 53 6.22 -4.65 2.70
C LEU A 53 6.97 -3.45 2.11
N TYR A 54 7.63 -3.69 0.98
CA TYR A 54 8.34 -2.69 0.20
C TYR A 54 7.90 -2.75 -1.26
N LEU A 55 7.37 -1.65 -1.77
CA LEU A 55 6.99 -1.48 -3.16
C LEU A 55 8.14 -0.85 -3.94
N ARG A 56 8.50 -1.44 -5.08
CA ARG A 56 9.40 -0.86 -6.07
C ARG A 56 8.62 -0.56 -7.34
N VAL A 57 8.50 0.73 -7.68
CA VAL A 57 7.90 1.19 -8.93
C VAL A 57 9.03 1.32 -9.97
N LEU A 58 8.90 0.60 -11.09
CA LEU A 58 9.89 0.50 -12.17
C LEU A 58 9.55 1.41 -13.36
N SER A 59 8.26 1.61 -13.64
CA SER A 59 7.79 2.59 -14.63
C SER A 59 7.81 4.01 -14.06
N GLU A 60 7.64 5.03 -14.91
CA GLU A 60 7.58 6.44 -14.49
C GLU A 60 6.54 6.67 -13.39
N THR A 61 5.37 6.04 -13.52
CA THR A 61 4.36 5.93 -12.47
C THR A 61 3.74 4.53 -12.42
N ALA A 62 3.12 4.21 -11.28
CA ALA A 62 2.21 3.09 -11.12
C ALA A 62 0.91 3.52 -10.43
N THR A 63 -0.21 2.90 -10.76
CA THR A 63 -1.53 3.25 -10.22
C THR A 63 -1.86 2.39 -9.01
N LEU A 64 -2.04 3.01 -7.84
CA LEU A 64 -2.58 2.38 -6.64
C LEU A 64 -4.10 2.55 -6.61
N THR A 65 -4.81 1.44 -6.51
CA THR A 65 -6.28 1.38 -6.48
C THR A 65 -6.78 0.68 -5.24
N HIS A 66 -7.97 1.08 -4.82
CA HIS A 66 -8.82 0.44 -3.82
C HIS A 66 -10.27 0.65 -4.26
N GLU A 67 -11.16 -0.29 -3.96
CA GLU A 67 -12.55 -0.29 -4.41
C GLU A 67 -13.32 0.97 -3.97
N GLU A 68 -12.98 1.55 -2.82
CA GLU A 68 -13.69 2.70 -2.22
C GLU A 68 -12.94 4.03 -2.39
N HIS A 69 -11.69 3.99 -2.85
CA HIS A 69 -10.85 5.18 -2.92
C HIS A 69 -10.48 5.56 -4.35
N LYS A 70 -10.28 6.86 -4.56
CA LYS A 70 -9.74 7.35 -5.82
C LYS A 70 -8.35 6.76 -6.05
N ALA A 71 -8.11 6.36 -7.29
CA ALA A 71 -6.81 5.88 -7.73
C ALA A 71 -5.73 6.97 -7.53
N ILE A 72 -4.53 6.56 -7.12
CA ILE A 72 -3.40 7.46 -6.88
C ILE A 72 -2.23 7.04 -7.74
N GLN A 73 -1.58 8.00 -8.39
CA GLN A 73 -0.34 7.79 -9.12
C GLN A 73 0.86 7.82 -8.17
N ILE A 74 1.63 6.74 -8.15
CA ILE A 74 2.87 6.63 -7.38
C ILE A 74 4.04 6.80 -8.34
N PRO A 75 4.94 7.77 -8.12
CA PRO A 75 6.09 7.95 -8.98
C PRO A 75 7.11 6.81 -8.83
N GLN A 76 7.95 6.67 -9.85
CA GLN A 76 9.08 5.74 -9.86
C GLN A 76 9.93 5.87 -8.59
N GLY A 77 10.30 4.73 -8.00
CA GLY A 77 11.11 4.71 -6.77
C GLY A 77 10.86 3.50 -5.89
N SER A 78 11.51 3.49 -4.73
CA SER A 78 11.25 2.49 -3.68
C SER A 78 10.46 3.12 -2.53
N TRP A 79 9.52 2.34 -2.01
CA TRP A 79 8.54 2.78 -1.04
C TRP A 79 8.37 1.72 0.05
N MET A 80 8.41 2.13 1.30
CA MET A 80 8.02 1.30 2.43
C MET A 80 6.52 1.45 2.65
N VAL A 81 5.82 0.32 2.77
CA VAL A 81 4.39 0.27 3.04
C VAL A 81 4.18 0.28 4.56
N ARG A 82 3.31 1.18 5.02
CA ARG A 82 2.83 1.25 6.40
C ARG A 82 1.31 1.18 6.39
N ILE A 83 0.77 0.32 7.24
CA ILE A 83 -0.66 0.19 7.47
C ILE A 83 -1.00 0.97 8.72
N GLN A 84 -1.87 1.97 8.60
CA GLN A 84 -2.39 2.76 9.70
C GLN A 84 -3.65 2.07 10.20
N ARG A 85 -3.57 1.44 11.38
CA ARG A 85 -4.77 0.97 12.08
C ARG A 85 -5.21 2.04 13.07
N GLU A 86 -6.50 2.31 13.16
CA GLU A 86 -7.03 3.11 14.24
C GLU A 86 -6.93 2.32 15.55
N TYR A 87 -6.38 2.93 16.59
CA TYR A 87 -6.39 2.37 17.94
C TYR A 87 -7.67 2.84 18.61
N GLU A 88 -8.68 1.98 18.68
CA GLU A 88 -9.85 2.20 19.53
C GLU A 88 -9.59 1.52 20.90
N PRO A 89 -9.40 2.27 22.00
CA PRO A 89 -9.24 1.71 23.35
C PRO A 89 -10.52 1.07 23.91
N GLU A 90 -11.66 1.24 23.24
CA GLU A 90 -12.97 0.73 23.66
C GLU A 90 -13.56 -0.03 22.46
N GLY A 91 -13.87 -1.31 22.67
CA GLY A 91 -14.00 -2.30 21.59
C GLY A 91 -14.96 -1.97 20.44
N TRP A 92 -14.71 -2.67 19.33
CA TRP A 92 -15.45 -2.77 18.08
C TRP A 92 -16.82 -2.09 18.10
N ARG A 93 -16.90 -0.92 17.47
CA ARG A 93 -18.17 -0.36 17.03
C ARG A 93 -18.13 -0.25 15.51
N TYR A 94 -19.12 -0.82 14.83
CA TYR A 94 -19.26 -0.64 13.39
C TYR A 94 -19.41 0.87 13.10
N VAL A 95 -18.38 1.45 12.49
CA VAL A 95 -18.49 2.73 11.80
C VAL A 95 -18.82 2.38 10.35
N ALA A 96 -20.09 2.55 9.99
CA ALA A 96 -20.42 2.85 8.61
C ALA A 96 -19.93 4.27 8.34
N ASP A 97 -19.34 4.48 7.16
CA ASP A 97 -18.88 5.77 6.62
C ASP A 97 -19.75 6.98 7.04
#